data_AF-A0A1V5RUN4-F1
#
_entry.id   AF-A0A1V5RUN4-F1
#
_cell.length_a   1.000
_cell.length_b   1.000
_cell.length_c   1.000
_cell.angle_alpha   90.00
_cell.angle_beta   90.00
_cell.angle_gamma   90.00
#
_symmetry.space_group_name_H-M   'P 1'
#
loop_
_entity.id
_entity.type
_entity.pdbx_description
1 polymer ?
#
loop_
_entity_poly.entity_id
_entity_poly.type
_entity_poly.pdbx_seq_one_letter_code
_entity_poly.pdbx_strand_id
1 'polypeptide(L)'
;MNATRKYPLLRVIATVLKVVAWVILIAGIIGLVAGLGAAGGMTAEMGVLKGIFTAGSWALPVLAIIWFVQLYAFGSIIALLIDIEENTRRMASE
;
A
#
# COMPACT_ATOMS: atom_id res chain seq x y z
N MET A 1 -12.01 -32.01 17.51
CA MET A 1 -11.77 -32.07 16.06
C MET A 1 -10.76 -31.00 15.69
N ASN A 2 -9.63 -31.35 15.08
CA ASN A 2 -8.69 -30.37 14.54
C ASN A 2 -9.38 -29.62 13.39
N ALA A 3 -9.88 -28.42 13.66
CA ALA A 3 -10.38 -27.52 12.63
C ALA A 3 -9.21 -27.15 11.72
N THR A 4 -9.04 -27.92 10.64
CA THR A 4 -8.06 -27.64 9.59
C THR A 4 -8.29 -26.21 9.08
N ARG A 5 -7.33 -25.30 9.30
CA ARG A 5 -7.35 -23.95 8.72
C ARG A 5 -7.52 -24.07 7.22
N LYS A 6 -8.72 -23.83 6.71
CA LYS A 6 -9.07 -24.04 5.29
C LYS A 6 -8.59 -22.92 4.37
N TYR A 7 -8.17 -21.78 4.91
CA TYR A 7 -7.82 -20.59 4.12
C TYR A 7 -6.38 -20.07 4.32
N PRO A 8 -5.34 -20.94 4.30
CA PRO A 8 -3.97 -20.48 4.42
C PRO A 8 -3.59 -19.54 3.27
N LEU A 9 -4.08 -19.83 2.05
CA LEU A 9 -3.79 -19.03 0.87
C LEU A 9 -4.38 -17.61 0.95
N LEU A 10 -5.65 -17.47 1.34
CA LEU A 10 -6.30 -16.16 1.46
C LEU A 10 -5.64 -15.30 2.56
N ARG A 11 -5.18 -15.93 3.65
CA ARG A 11 -4.46 -15.22 4.72
C ARG A 11 -3.09 -14.74 4.23
N VAL A 12 -2.41 -15.52 3.39
CA VAL A 12 -1.18 -15.08 2.70
C VAL A 12 -1.46 -13.92 1.76
N ILE A 13 -2.50 -14.01 0.91
CA ILE A 13 -2.89 -12.94 -0.01
C ILE A 13 -3.18 -11.64 0.75
N ALA A 14 -3.94 -11.72 1.85
CA ALA A 14 -4.23 -10.59 2.72
C ALA A 14 -2.96 -9.91 3.25
N THR A 15 -1.98 -10.70 3.71
CA THR A 15 -0.69 -10.19 4.17
C THR A 15 0.11 -9.58 3.01
N VAL A 16 0.17 -10.25 1.85
CA VAL A 16 0.88 -9.76 0.67
C VAL A 16 0.31 -8.41 0.22
N LEU A 17 -1.01 -8.24 0.18
CA LEU A 17 -1.65 -6.96 -0.17
C LEU A 17 -1.22 -5.84 0.78
N LYS A 18 -1.18 -6.10 2.09
CA LYS A 18 -0.71 -5.11 3.08
C LYS A 18 0.77 -4.78 2.92
N VAL A 19 1.61 -5.78 2.64
CA VAL A 19 3.04 -5.57 2.39
C VAL A 19 3.25 -4.74 1.12
N VAL A 20 2.58 -5.07 0.03
CA VAL A 20 2.64 -4.32 -1.23
C VAL A 20 2.15 -2.89 -1.04
N ALA A 21 1.09 -2.67 -0.25
CA ALA A 21 0.63 -1.33 0.10
C ALA A 21 1.77 -0.51 0.72
N TRP A 22 2.45 -1.06 1.74
CA TRP A 22 3.59 -0.40 2.38
C TRP A 22 4.75 -0.13 1.41
N VAL A 23 5.07 -1.08 0.53
CA VAL A 23 6.09 -0.89 -0.51
C VAL A 23 5.75 0.29 -1.41
N ILE A 24 4.50 0.42 -1.86
CA ILE A 24 4.06 1.53 -2.71
C ILE A 24 4.13 2.86 -1.96
N LEU A 25 3.71 2.90 -0.70
CA LEU A 25 3.79 4.11 0.11
C LEU A 25 5.24 4.59 0.27
N ILE A 26 6.15 3.68 0.62
CA ILE A 26 7.58 3.97 0.77
C ILE A 26 8.16 4.45 -0.56
N ALA A 27 7.85 3.77 -1.67
CA ALA A 27 8.30 4.17 -3.00
C ALA A 27 7.81 5.57 -3.38
N GLY A 28 6.57 5.93 -3.04
CA GLY A 28 6.04 7.28 -3.25
C GLY A 28 6.79 8.36 -2.47
N ILE A 29 7.15 8.08 -1.21
CA ILE A 29 7.95 8.99 -0.36
C ILE A 29 9.37 9.13 -0.92
N ILE A 30 10.02 8.02 -1.30
CA ILE A 30 11.34 8.04 -1.93
C ILE A 30 11.29 8.85 -3.23
N GLY A 31 10.26 8.64 -4.05
CA GLY A 31 10.04 9.38 -5.29
C GLY A 31 9.91 10.89 -5.08
N LEU A 32 9.22 11.32 -4.02
CA LEU A 32 9.15 12.74 -3.64
C LEU A 32 10.54 13.29 -3.31
N VAL A 33 11.28 12.62 -2.42
CA VAL A 33 12.60 13.10 -1.98
C VAL A 33 13.58 13.14 -3.15
N ALA A 34 13.60 12.10 -3.98
CA ALA A 34 14.45 12.03 -5.16
C ALA A 34 14.08 13.10 -6.19
N GLY A 35 12.79 13.31 -6.45
CA GLY A 35 12.31 14.30 -7.41
C GLY A 35 12.58 15.74 -6.97
N LEU A 36 12.37 16.07 -5.69
CA LEU A 36 12.73 17.37 -5.13
C LEU A 36 14.25 17.58 -5.10
N GLY A 37 15.02 16.56 -4.78
CA GLY A 37 16.49 16.60 -4.83
C GLY A 37 17.00 16.89 -6.25
N ALA A 38 16.44 16.22 -7.26
CA ALA A 38 16.76 16.46 -8.66
C ALA A 38 16.41 17.90 -9.09
N ALA A 39 15.23 18.40 -8.71
CA ALA A 39 14.83 19.78 -9.00
C ALA A 39 15.70 20.83 -8.28
N GLY A 40 16.21 20.51 -7.09
CA GLY A 40 17.11 21.36 -6.32
C GLY A 40 18.47 21.58 -7.01
N GLY A 41 18.96 20.57 -7.74
CA GLY A 41 20.21 20.63 -8.50
C GLY A 41 20.12 21.33 -9.87
N MET A 42 18.92 21.69 -10.34
CA MET A 42 18.73 22.34 -11.65
C MET A 42 19.04 23.84 -11.60
N THR A 43 19.69 24.33 -12.66
CA THR A 43 20.02 25.75 -12.85
C THR A 43 18.78 26.59 -13.20
N ALA A 44 18.88 27.91 -13.04
CA ALA A 44 17.77 28.83 -13.28
C ALA A 44 17.31 28.86 -14.76
N GLU A 45 18.22 28.59 -15.70
CA GLU A 45 17.93 28.50 -17.13
C GLU A 45 16.98 27.34 -17.47
N MET A 46 16.88 26.35 -16.57
CA MET A 46 15.97 25.20 -16.70
C MET A 46 14.61 25.45 -16.02
N GLY A 47 14.19 26.70 -15.82
CA GLY A 47 13.05 27.08 -14.99
C GLY A 47 11.74 26.32 -15.26
N VAL A 48 11.39 26.10 -16.54
CA VAL A 48 10.19 25.32 -16.92
C VAL A 48 10.34 23.85 -16.49
N LEU A 49 11.49 23.24 -16.76
CA LEU A 49 11.76 21.85 -16.39
C LEU A 49 11.76 21.69 -14.87
N LYS A 50 12.40 22.62 -14.15
CA LYS A 50 12.40 22.67 -12.68
C LYS A 50 10.99 22.72 -12.12
N GLY A 51 10.12 23.56 -12.69
CA GLY A 51 8.70 23.66 -12.30
C GLY A 51 7.93 22.35 -12.53
N ILE A 52 8.17 21.65 -13.63
CA ILE A 52 7.57 20.35 -13.92
C ILE A 52 8.02 19.30 -12.90
N PHE A 53 9.33 19.24 -12.61
CA PHE A 53 9.87 18.27 -11.66
C PHE A 53 9.39 18.54 -10.23
N THR A 54 9.35 19.80 -9.78
CA THR A 54 8.83 20.12 -8.44
C THR A 54 7.36 19.78 -8.32
N ALA A 55 6.52 20.21 -9.28
CA ALA A 55 5.08 19.93 -9.26
C ALA A 55 4.78 18.43 -9.38
N GLY A 56 5.47 17.73 -10.30
CA GLY A 56 5.33 16.28 -10.50
C GLY A 56 5.74 15.46 -9.27
N SER A 57 6.75 15.92 -8.53
CA SER A 57 7.20 15.25 -7.30
C SER A 57 6.11 15.21 -6.22
N TRP A 58 5.25 16.23 -6.14
CA TRP A 58 4.13 16.29 -5.19
C TRP A 58 2.96 15.37 -5.57
N ALA A 59 2.82 15.03 -6.86
CA ALA A 59 1.77 14.10 -7.29
C ALA A 59 2.04 12.66 -6.84
N LEU A 60 3.32 12.27 -6.70
CA LEU A 60 3.72 10.90 -6.36
C LEU A 60 3.23 10.44 -4.96
N PRO A 61 3.41 11.21 -3.87
CA PRO A 61 2.85 10.87 -2.56
C PRO A 61 1.33 10.72 -2.58
N VAL A 62 0.62 11.60 -3.29
CA VAL A 62 -0.84 11.58 -3.33
C VAL A 62 -1.33 10.28 -3.96
N LEU A 63 -0.75 9.90 -5.10
CA LEU A 63 -1.06 8.63 -5.76
C LEU A 63 -0.69 7.43 -4.88
N ALA A 64 0.48 7.47 -4.24
CA ALA A 64 0.94 6.40 -3.36
C ALA A 64 0.03 6.20 -2.13
N ILE A 65 -0.46 7.29 -1.52
CA ILE A 65 -1.40 7.25 -0.40
C ILE A 65 -2.73 6.62 -0.83
N ILE A 66 -3.27 7.02 -1.98
CA ILE A 66 -4.53 6.45 -2.50
C ILE A 66 -4.39 4.93 -2.68
N TRP A 67 -3.32 4.48 -3.33
CA TRP A 67 -3.04 3.05 -3.53
C TRP A 67 -2.79 2.31 -2.22
N PHE A 68 -2.05 2.91 -1.29
CA PHE A 68 -1.82 2.35 0.03
C PHE A 68 -3.13 2.07 0.75
N VAL A 69 -4.02 3.07 0.83
CA VAL A 69 -5.30 2.93 1.54
C VAL A 69 -6.14 1.83 0.93
N GLN A 70 -6.27 1.78 -0.40
CA GLN A 70 -7.07 0.77 -1.08
C GLN A 70 -6.51 -0.65 -0.83
N LEU A 71 -5.23 -0.88 -1.10
CA LEU A 71 -4.61 -2.20 -0.96
C LEU A 71 -4.60 -2.68 0.49
N TYR A 72 -4.28 -1.78 1.42
CA TYR A 72 -4.27 -2.11 2.85
C TYR A 72 -5.68 -2.41 3.37
N ALA A 73 -6.68 -1.63 2.93
CA ALA A 73 -8.08 -1.88 3.26
C ALA A 73 -8.56 -3.22 2.72
N PHE A 74 -8.30 -3.55 1.46
CA PHE A 74 -8.68 -4.85 0.88
C PHE A 74 -8.02 -6.02 1.61
N GLY A 75 -6.72 -5.95 1.89
CA GLY A 75 -6.04 -6.98 2.68
C GLY A 75 -6.62 -7.10 4.10
N SER A 76 -7.08 -6.00 4.69
CA SER A 76 -7.71 -6.00 6.01
C SER A 76 -9.12 -6.59 6.00
N ILE A 77 -9.92 -6.29 4.99
CA ILE A 77 -11.26 -6.86 4.80
C ILE A 77 -11.17 -8.38 4.61
N ILE A 78 -10.25 -8.86 3.76
CA ILE A 78 -10.06 -10.31 3.56
C ILE A 78 -9.69 -10.99 4.87
N ALA A 79 -8.74 -10.44 5.63
CA ALA A 79 -8.34 -11.00 6.92
C ALA A 79 -9.53 -11.03 7.90
N LEU A 80 -10.30 -9.95 7.97
CA LEU A 80 -11.48 -9.85 8.84
C LEU A 80 -12.54 -10.90 8.48
N LEU A 81 -12.85 -11.09 7.20
CA LEU A 81 -13.84 -12.08 6.76
C LEU A 81 -13.40 -13.51 7.10
N ILE A 82 -12.12 -13.83 6.94
CA ILE A 82 -11.57 -15.14 7.37
C ILE A 82 -11.78 -15.33 8.86
N ASP A 83 -11.45 -14.32 9.67
CA ASP A 83 -11.56 -14.41 11.13
C ASP A 83 -13.02 -14.54 11.59
N ILE A 84 -13.96 -13.84 10.94
CA ILE A 84 -15.40 -14.03 11.18
C ILE A 84 -15.81 -15.47 10.88
N GLU A 85 -15.40 -16.02 9.72
CA GLU A 85 -15.78 -17.37 9.33
C GLU A 85 -15.16 -18.45 10.23
N GLU A 86 -13.91 -18.27 10.64
CA GLU A 86 -13.25 -19.16 11.61
C GLU A 86 -14.00 -19.14 12.96
N ASN A 87 -14.42 -17.98 13.45
CA ASN A 87 -15.16 -17.84 14.70
C ASN A 87 -16.59 -18.42 14.61
N THR A 88 -17.33 -18.16 13.53
CA THR A 88 -18.67 -18.73 13.32
C THR A 88 -18.63 -20.26 13.31
N ARG A 89 -17.63 -20.87 12.65
CA ARG A 89 -17.49 -22.33 12.66
C ARG A 89 -17.16 -22.90 14.03
N ARG A 90 -16.34 -22.21 14.81
CA ARG A 90 -16.01 -22.65 16.18
C ARG A 90 -17.27 -22.69 17.04
N MET A 91 -18.07 -21.62 17.00
CA MET A 91 -19.34 -21.56 17.74
C MET A 91 -20.35 -22.63 17.30
N ALA A 92 -20.37 -23.00 16.01
CA ALA A 92 -21.27 -24.05 15.51
C ALA A 92 -20.79 -25.49 15.82
N SER A 93 -19.53 -25.64 16.24
CA SER A 93 -18.95 -26.94 16.63
C SER A 93 -18.91 -27.19 18.13
N GLU A 94 -19.28 -26.18 18.93
CA GLU A 94 -19.53 -26.25 20.37
C GLU A 94 -21.00 -26.58 20.63
#